data_AF-F0Y022-F1
#
_entry.id   AF-F0Y022-F1
#
_cell.length_a   1.000
_cell.length_b   1.000
_cell.length_c   1.000
_cell.angle_alpha   90.00
_cell.angle_beta   90.00
_cell.angle_gamma   90.00
#
_symmetry.space_group_name_H-M   'P 1'
#
loop_
_entity.id
_entity.type
_entity.pdbx_description
1 polymer ?
#
loop_
_entity_poly.entity_id
_entity_poly.type
_entity_poly.pdbx_seq_one_letter_code
_entity_poly.pdbx_strand_id
1 'polypeptide(L)'
;LAFPKGKLPRCELTGLPAAVQCVTPHITLYYATKEHAEEAWHGIMHKIAPLLGPLRAPSVVVGSEEDRAKREYTMEMSKKALIDLCTQEASKFLVAGRYELALPGAIQALAFLKDIHGEGAVEMIAPYLQLAEANLGLGRFQQAEEFLSLANWSILKNPDCSNNLRSQLHRNFGKLYSAQGKLDQALVELSHDIYCSSLEAGPEHIDTSAGYYHTASVFYAQHRIENALAFYDKVVDIWYKFLVS
;
A
#
# COMPACT_ATOMS: atom_id res chain seq x y z
N LEU A 1 18.58 -5.93 -27.42
CA LEU A 1 18.39 -4.58 -26.85
C LEU A 1 19.78 -4.00 -26.56
N ALA A 2 20.22 -2.97 -27.28
CA ALA A 2 21.51 -2.32 -27.03
C ALA A 2 21.27 -1.04 -26.22
N PHE A 3 21.64 -1.07 -24.94
CA PHE A 3 21.58 0.10 -24.06
C PHE A 3 22.94 0.83 -24.06
N PRO A 4 22.97 2.15 -23.79
CA PRO A 4 24.21 2.88 -23.60
C PRO A 4 25.07 2.17 -22.54
N LYS A 5 26.38 2.08 -22.77
CA LYS A 5 27.31 1.39 -21.88
C LYS A 5 27.12 1.85 -20.42
N GLY A 6 26.62 0.95 -19.56
CA GLY A 6 26.79 1.03 -18.11
C GLY A 6 25.55 0.89 -17.22
N LYS A 7 24.31 1.01 -17.73
CA LYS A 7 23.11 0.78 -16.91
C LYS A 7 22.04 0.03 -17.70
N LEU A 8 21.89 -1.26 -17.41
CA LEU A 8 20.74 -2.04 -17.88
C LEU A 8 19.46 -1.42 -17.30
N PRO A 9 18.37 -1.31 -18.08
CA PRO A 9 17.09 -0.84 -17.54
C PRO A 9 16.59 -1.78 -16.45
N ARG A 10 15.90 -1.20 -15.48
CA ARG A 10 15.28 -1.92 -14.38
C ARG A 10 13.77 -1.97 -14.57
N CYS A 11 13.16 -3.05 -14.10
CA CYS A 11 11.74 -3.26 -14.10
C CYS A 11 11.04 -2.21 -13.24
N GLU A 12 10.02 -1.54 -13.79
CA GLU A 12 9.22 -0.52 -13.08
C GLU A 12 8.44 -1.09 -11.87
N LEU A 13 8.21 -2.41 -11.83
CA LEU A 13 7.56 -3.07 -10.70
C LEU A 13 8.56 -3.65 -9.70
N THR A 14 9.57 -4.39 -10.17
CA THR A 14 10.41 -5.22 -9.30
C THR A 14 11.81 -4.67 -9.06
N GLY A 15 12.24 -3.66 -9.83
CA GLY A 15 13.63 -3.16 -9.81
C GLY A 15 14.68 -4.13 -10.36
N LEU A 16 14.30 -5.35 -10.73
CA LEU A 16 15.15 -6.38 -11.35
C LEU A 16 15.52 -5.99 -12.79
N PRO A 17 16.55 -6.61 -13.41
CA PRO A 17 16.88 -6.36 -14.81
C PRO A 17 15.67 -6.56 -15.73
N ALA A 18 15.42 -5.60 -16.62
CA ALA A 18 14.30 -5.67 -17.55
C ALA A 18 14.67 -6.43 -18.83
N ALA A 19 13.72 -7.21 -19.34
CA ALA A 19 13.81 -7.93 -20.61
C ALA A 19 12.74 -7.49 -21.62
N VAL A 20 11.69 -6.81 -21.15
CA VAL A 20 10.54 -6.36 -21.95
C VAL A 20 10.49 -4.83 -21.95
N GLN A 21 10.22 -4.26 -23.12
CA GLN A 21 10.03 -2.83 -23.32
C GLN A 21 8.57 -2.56 -23.68
N CYS A 22 7.93 -1.65 -22.96
CA CYS A 22 6.60 -1.15 -23.26
C CYS A 22 6.73 0.28 -23.80
N VAL A 23 6.48 0.46 -25.10
CA VAL A 23 6.59 1.77 -25.75
C VAL A 23 5.22 2.42 -25.78
N THR A 24 5.11 3.59 -25.17
CA THR A 24 3.91 4.44 -25.24
C THR A 24 4.22 5.72 -26.02
N PRO A 25 3.20 6.50 -26.44
CA PRO A 25 3.42 7.80 -27.08
C PRO A 25 4.18 8.81 -26.21
N HIS A 26 4.21 8.61 -24.88
CA HIS A 26 4.74 9.59 -23.91
C HIS A 26 6.09 9.16 -23.31
N ILE A 27 6.26 7.87 -23.06
CA ILE A 27 7.42 7.31 -22.38
C ILE A 27 7.65 5.84 -22.77
N THR A 28 8.90 5.41 -22.72
CA THR A 28 9.25 3.99 -22.76
C THR A 28 9.43 3.46 -21.34
N LEU A 29 8.69 2.40 -21.01
CA LEU A 29 8.72 1.71 -19.72
C LEU A 29 9.39 0.34 -19.89
N TYR A 30 9.97 -0.18 -18.82
CA TYR A 30 10.74 -1.42 -18.86
C TYR A 30 10.27 -2.40 -17.78
N TYR A 31 10.17 -3.68 -18.14
CA TYR A 31 9.65 -4.73 -17.27
C TYR A 31 10.50 -6.00 -17.36
N ALA A 32 10.53 -6.79 -16.29
CA ALA A 32 11.25 -8.07 -16.28
C ALA A 32 10.57 -9.13 -17.16
N THR A 33 9.23 -9.15 -17.21
CA THR A 33 8.46 -10.09 -18.01
C THR A 33 7.28 -9.39 -18.68
N LYS A 34 6.58 -10.08 -19.59
CA LYS A 34 5.40 -9.53 -20.27
C LYS A 34 4.23 -9.41 -19.30
N GLU A 35 4.10 -10.35 -18.38
CA GLU A 35 3.08 -10.38 -17.32
C GLU A 35 3.22 -9.14 -16.43
N HIS A 36 4.44 -8.82 -15.99
CA HIS A 36 4.68 -7.59 -15.23
C HIS A 36 4.28 -6.32 -16.00
N ALA A 37 4.50 -6.29 -17.33
CA ALA A 37 4.09 -5.15 -18.14
C ALA A 37 2.55 -5.03 -18.22
N GLU A 38 1.86 -6.15 -18.38
CA GLU A 38 0.39 -6.21 -18.42
C GLU A 38 -0.23 -5.85 -17.07
N GLU A 39 0.28 -6.40 -15.97
CA GLU A 39 -0.13 -6.07 -14.60
C GLU A 39 0.06 -4.58 -14.32
N ALA A 40 1.24 -4.04 -14.62
CA ALA A 40 1.52 -2.62 -14.43
C ALA A 40 0.60 -1.74 -15.26
N TRP A 41 0.37 -2.11 -16.52
CA TRP A 41 -0.49 -1.36 -17.43
C TRP A 41 -1.93 -1.29 -16.92
N HIS A 42 -2.53 -2.43 -16.60
CA HIS A 42 -3.91 -2.50 -16.13
C HIS A 42 -4.09 -2.00 -14.68
N GLY A 43 -3.04 -2.05 -13.87
CA GLY A 43 -3.04 -1.51 -12.51
C GLY A 43 -3.01 0.01 -12.47
N ILE A 44 -2.01 0.65 -13.08
CA ILE A 44 -1.86 2.12 -12.96
C ILE A 44 -1.19 2.81 -14.14
N MET A 45 -0.30 2.12 -14.85
CA MET A 45 0.62 2.78 -15.78
C MET A 45 -0.09 3.43 -16.96
N HIS A 46 -1.23 2.88 -17.41
CA HIS A 46 -2.03 3.52 -18.48
C HIS A 46 -2.54 4.92 -18.08
N LYS A 47 -2.77 5.17 -16.78
CA LYS A 47 -3.23 6.47 -16.27
C LYS A 47 -2.08 7.45 -16.08
N ILE A 48 -0.94 6.97 -15.59
CA ILE A 48 0.17 7.85 -15.21
C ILE A 48 1.20 8.06 -16.32
N ALA A 49 1.30 7.17 -17.31
CA ALA A 49 2.28 7.30 -18.40
C ALA A 49 2.27 8.66 -19.12
N PRO A 50 1.12 9.30 -19.40
CA PRO A 50 1.08 10.65 -19.97
C PRO A 50 1.73 11.73 -19.08
N LEU A 51 1.68 11.54 -17.77
CA LEU A 51 2.20 12.47 -16.76
C LEU A 51 3.68 12.17 -16.42
N LEU A 52 4.14 10.94 -16.61
CA LEU A 52 5.52 10.53 -16.35
C LEU A 52 6.54 11.16 -17.32
N GLY A 53 6.16 11.35 -18.58
CA GLY A 53 7.06 11.89 -19.61
C GLY A 53 7.68 13.23 -19.21
N PRO A 54 6.87 14.27 -18.91
CA PRO A 54 7.36 15.56 -18.44
C PRO A 54 8.19 15.49 -17.14
N LEU A 55 7.82 14.60 -16.22
CA LEU A 55 8.49 14.46 -14.92
C LEU A 55 9.87 13.80 -15.02
N ARG A 56 10.06 12.89 -15.97
CA ARG A 56 11.33 12.18 -16.20
C ARG A 56 12.21 12.87 -17.26
N ALA A 57 11.69 13.87 -17.97
CA ALA A 57 12.45 14.62 -18.95
C ALA A 57 13.57 15.45 -18.28
N PRO A 58 14.80 15.46 -18.82
CA PRO A 58 15.89 16.25 -18.28
C PRO A 58 15.53 17.75 -18.30
N SER A 59 16.06 18.50 -17.34
CA SER A 59 15.89 19.97 -17.35
C SER A 59 16.66 20.57 -18.53
N VAL A 60 15.92 21.11 -19.50
CA VAL A 60 16.50 21.74 -20.71
C VAL A 60 16.98 23.18 -20.44
N VAL A 61 16.61 23.80 -19.31
CA VAL A 61 16.80 25.24 -19.07
C VAL A 61 17.75 25.50 -17.90
N VAL A 62 18.84 26.22 -18.15
CA VAL A 62 19.65 26.91 -17.13
C VAL A 62 18.93 28.23 -16.79
N GLY A 63 17.85 28.13 -16.01
CA GLY A 63 17.04 29.29 -15.61
C GLY A 63 17.60 30.01 -14.38
N SER A 64 16.98 31.14 -14.01
CA SER A 64 17.23 31.84 -12.74
C SER A 64 16.91 30.94 -11.53
N GLU A 65 17.36 31.30 -10.33
CA GLU A 65 17.01 30.55 -9.11
C GLU A 65 15.49 30.50 -8.90
N GLU A 66 14.79 31.60 -9.17
CA GLU A 66 13.33 31.66 -9.09
C GLU A 66 12.64 30.69 -10.07
N ASP A 67 13.13 30.59 -11.30
CA ASP A 67 12.58 29.67 -12.30
C ASP A 67 12.79 28.21 -11.89
N ARG A 68 13.94 27.91 -11.27
CA ARG A 68 14.23 26.57 -10.74
C ARG A 68 13.30 26.24 -9.58
N ALA A 69 13.12 27.15 -8.63
CA ALA A 69 12.22 26.96 -7.50
C ALA A 69 10.76 26.76 -7.94
N LYS A 70 10.26 27.56 -8.89
CA LYS A 70 8.90 27.39 -9.47
C LYS A 70 8.73 26.03 -10.15
N ARG A 71 9.75 25.56 -10.88
CA ARG A 71 9.73 24.24 -11.52
C ARG A 71 9.73 23.12 -10.50
N GLU A 72 10.60 23.20 -9.49
CA GLU A 72 10.67 22.20 -8.42
C GLU A 72 9.35 22.10 -7.67
N TYR A 73 8.75 23.23 -7.30
CA TYR A 73 7.42 23.28 -6.70
C TYR A 73 6.35 22.62 -7.60
N THR A 74 6.35 22.94 -8.91
CA THR A 74 5.39 22.36 -9.86
C THR A 74 5.59 20.84 -10.02
N MET A 75 6.84 20.38 -10.03
CA MET A 75 7.20 18.96 -10.09
C MET A 75 6.76 18.23 -8.83
N GLU A 76 6.99 18.80 -7.66
CA GLU A 76 6.57 18.25 -6.37
C GLU A 76 5.05 18.14 -6.29
N MET A 77 4.31 19.20 -6.66
CA MET A 77 2.84 19.18 -6.71
C MET A 77 2.31 18.11 -7.67
N SER A 78 2.95 17.95 -8.83
CA SER A 78 2.59 16.90 -9.79
C SER A 78 2.85 15.50 -9.24
N LYS A 79 3.96 15.29 -8.53
CA LYS A 79 4.26 14.02 -7.86
C LYS A 79 3.27 13.71 -6.74
N LYS A 80 2.87 14.71 -5.93
CA LYS A 80 1.83 14.56 -4.90
C LYS A 80 0.50 14.11 -5.50
N ALA A 81 0.06 14.75 -6.58
CA ALA A 81 -1.16 14.33 -7.29
C ALA A 81 -1.06 12.89 -7.84
N LEU A 82 0.12 12.48 -8.31
CA LEU A 82 0.36 11.10 -8.75
C LEU A 82 0.36 10.10 -7.58
N ILE A 83 0.88 10.46 -6.41
CA ILE A 83 0.81 9.64 -5.20
C ILE A 83 -0.65 9.38 -4.84
N ASP A 84 -1.48 10.43 -4.81
CA ASP A 84 -2.91 10.31 -4.51
C ASP A 84 -3.63 9.40 -5.52
N LEU A 85 -3.39 9.60 -6.82
CA LEU A 85 -3.97 8.74 -7.86
C LEU A 85 -3.54 7.28 -7.73
N CYS A 86 -2.25 7.04 -7.49
CA CYS A 86 -1.68 5.70 -7.36
C CYS A 86 -2.22 4.96 -6.13
N THR A 87 -2.30 5.65 -4.99
CA THR A 87 -2.82 5.09 -3.73
C THR A 87 -4.32 4.82 -3.79
N GLN A 88 -5.09 5.70 -4.44
CA GLN A 88 -6.53 5.50 -4.64
C GLN A 88 -6.83 4.30 -5.55
N GLU A 89 -6.11 4.17 -6.67
CA GLU A 89 -6.30 3.01 -7.57
C GLU A 89 -5.86 1.71 -6.91
N ALA A 90 -4.74 1.71 -6.17
CA ALA A 90 -4.33 0.55 -5.38
C ALA A 90 -5.41 0.13 -4.39
N SER A 91 -5.94 1.08 -3.61
CA SER A 91 -7.03 0.85 -2.65
C SER A 91 -8.27 0.26 -3.32
N LYS A 92 -8.67 0.80 -4.47
CA LYS A 92 -9.80 0.28 -5.26
C LYS A 92 -9.60 -1.17 -5.68
N PHE A 93 -8.40 -1.55 -6.11
CA PHE A 93 -8.11 -2.93 -6.49
C PHE A 93 -8.05 -3.87 -5.28
N LEU A 94 -7.54 -3.42 -4.13
CA LEU A 94 -7.56 -4.18 -2.88
C LEU A 94 -8.99 -4.50 -2.44
N VAL A 95 -9.87 -3.50 -2.41
CA VAL A 95 -11.30 -3.68 -2.08
C VAL A 95 -11.98 -4.65 -3.06
N ALA A 96 -11.59 -4.62 -4.33
CA ALA A 96 -12.10 -5.54 -5.35
C ALA A 96 -11.46 -6.94 -5.32
N GLY A 97 -10.53 -7.22 -4.40
CA GLY A 97 -9.80 -8.50 -4.32
C GLY A 97 -8.86 -8.77 -5.50
N ARG A 98 -8.54 -7.76 -6.31
CA ARG A 98 -7.64 -7.86 -7.47
C ARG A 98 -6.23 -7.46 -7.07
N TYR A 99 -5.61 -8.28 -6.25
CA TYR A 99 -4.37 -7.95 -5.55
C TYR A 99 -3.19 -7.70 -6.50
N GLU A 100 -3.08 -8.43 -7.62
CA GLU A 100 -2.02 -8.23 -8.62
C GLU A 100 -2.07 -6.82 -9.22
N LEU A 101 -3.28 -6.29 -9.45
CA LEU A 101 -3.49 -4.95 -10.02
C LEU A 101 -3.28 -3.83 -8.99
N ALA A 102 -3.31 -4.13 -7.70
CA ALA A 102 -3.04 -3.16 -6.64
C ALA A 102 -1.55 -2.85 -6.49
N LEU A 103 -0.68 -3.85 -6.72
CA LEU A 103 0.77 -3.73 -6.53
C LEU A 103 1.39 -2.56 -7.31
N PRO A 104 1.12 -2.37 -8.62
CA PRO A 104 1.70 -1.28 -9.41
C PRO A 104 1.41 0.11 -8.83
N GLY A 105 0.18 0.36 -8.39
CA GLY A 105 -0.20 1.64 -7.81
C GLY A 105 0.61 1.93 -6.55
N ALA A 106 0.62 1.00 -5.59
CA ALA A 106 1.35 1.21 -4.34
C ALA A 106 2.88 1.30 -4.54
N ILE A 107 3.47 0.54 -5.49
CA ILE A 107 4.89 0.66 -5.85
C ILE A 107 5.22 2.04 -6.42
N GLN A 108 4.40 2.56 -7.34
CA GLN A 108 4.63 3.88 -7.93
C GLN A 108 4.43 5.01 -6.91
N ALA A 109 3.45 4.89 -6.02
CA ALA A 109 3.28 5.82 -4.90
C ALA A 109 4.54 5.86 -4.02
N LEU A 110 5.11 4.70 -3.65
CA LEU A 110 6.37 4.65 -2.89
C LEU A 110 7.53 5.30 -3.63
N ALA A 111 7.64 5.09 -4.95
CA ALA A 111 8.71 5.68 -5.75
C ALA A 111 8.64 7.22 -5.70
N PHE A 112 7.45 7.80 -5.88
CA PHE A 112 7.28 9.25 -5.77
C PHE A 112 7.50 9.78 -4.36
N LEU A 113 7.04 9.06 -3.33
CA LEU A 113 7.26 9.46 -1.94
C LEU A 113 8.73 9.44 -1.58
N LYS A 114 9.48 8.43 -2.02
CA LYS A 114 10.93 8.34 -1.81
C LYS A 114 11.66 9.49 -2.48
N ASP A 115 11.22 9.91 -3.66
CA ASP A 115 11.77 11.06 -4.36
C ASP A 115 11.53 12.39 -3.62
N ILE A 116 10.38 12.57 -2.98
CA ILE A 116 10.02 13.84 -2.31
C ILE A 116 10.59 13.90 -0.88
N HIS A 117 10.45 12.83 -0.12
CA HIS A 117 10.68 12.83 1.33
C HIS A 117 11.93 12.04 1.76
N GLY A 118 12.54 11.26 0.87
CA GLY A 118 13.58 10.31 1.24
C GLY A 118 13.03 9.09 1.99
N GLU A 119 13.92 8.23 2.51
CA GLU A 119 13.50 6.97 3.15
C GLU A 119 12.97 7.17 4.59
N GLY A 120 11.93 6.41 4.95
CA GLY A 120 11.40 6.35 6.33
C GLY A 120 10.39 7.44 6.69
N ALA A 121 9.86 8.16 5.71
CA ALA A 121 8.79 9.14 5.88
C ALA A 121 7.46 8.48 6.31
N VAL A 122 6.61 9.22 7.04
CA VAL A 122 5.29 8.76 7.53
C VAL A 122 4.38 8.39 6.37
N GLU A 123 4.45 9.16 5.30
CA GLU A 123 3.63 9.02 4.11
C GLU A 123 3.86 7.68 3.41
N MET A 124 5.00 7.03 3.64
CA MET A 124 5.29 5.69 3.10
C MET A 124 4.52 4.57 3.78
N ILE A 125 3.98 4.79 4.99
CA ILE A 125 3.29 3.76 5.76
C ILE A 125 2.08 3.24 4.98
N ALA A 126 1.24 4.13 4.42
CA ALA A 126 0.04 3.72 3.71
C ALA A 126 0.34 2.83 2.49
N PRO A 127 1.25 3.19 1.57
CA PRO A 127 1.66 2.28 0.50
C PRO A 127 2.29 0.97 0.98
N TYR A 128 3.10 0.97 2.05
CA TYR A 128 3.61 -0.28 2.62
C TYR A 128 2.49 -1.19 3.11
N LEU A 129 1.48 -0.64 3.78
CA LEU A 129 0.30 -1.40 4.22
C LEU A 129 -0.50 -1.94 3.03
N GLN A 130 -0.66 -1.16 1.96
CA GLN A 130 -1.31 -1.61 0.72
C GLN A 130 -0.55 -2.76 0.04
N LEU A 131 0.78 -2.67 -0.01
CA LEU A 131 1.62 -3.75 -0.55
C LEU A 131 1.57 -4.99 0.32
N ALA A 132 1.58 -4.84 1.64
CA ALA A 132 1.42 -5.95 2.56
C ALA A 132 0.07 -6.65 2.33
N GLU A 133 -1.02 -5.89 2.26
CA GLU A 133 -2.36 -6.45 2.05
C GLU A 133 -2.51 -7.14 0.69
N ALA A 134 -1.97 -6.56 -0.38
CA ALA A 134 -1.93 -7.20 -1.70
C ALA A 134 -1.15 -8.53 -1.64
N ASN A 135 0.04 -8.53 -1.02
CA ASN A 135 0.84 -9.75 -0.92
C ASN A 135 0.18 -10.81 -0.03
N LEU A 136 -0.54 -10.42 1.04
CA LEU A 136 -1.36 -11.35 1.82
C LEU A 136 -2.45 -12.01 0.96
N GLY A 137 -3.19 -11.21 0.18
CA GLY A 137 -4.21 -11.72 -0.74
C GLY A 137 -3.68 -12.68 -1.80
N LEU A 138 -2.40 -12.54 -2.16
CA LEU A 138 -1.69 -13.42 -3.10
C LEU A 138 -1.03 -14.63 -2.43
N GLY A 139 -1.12 -14.79 -1.11
CA GLY A 139 -0.41 -15.83 -0.35
C GLY A 139 1.10 -15.63 -0.27
N ARG A 140 1.61 -14.44 -0.61
CA ARG A 140 3.03 -14.05 -0.60
C ARG A 140 3.43 -13.56 0.79
N PHE A 141 3.37 -14.46 1.77
CA PHE A 141 3.49 -14.11 3.19
C PHE A 141 4.84 -13.49 3.56
N GLN A 142 5.94 -13.94 2.94
CA GLN A 142 7.26 -13.38 3.19
C GLN A 142 7.33 -11.90 2.75
N GLN A 143 6.84 -11.59 1.54
CA GLN A 143 6.81 -10.22 1.04
C GLN A 143 5.87 -9.34 1.87
N ALA A 144 4.73 -9.88 2.32
CA ALA A 144 3.84 -9.16 3.22
C ALA A 144 4.54 -8.80 4.55
N GLU A 145 5.26 -9.74 5.15
CA GLU A 145 6.01 -9.53 6.39
C GLU A 145 7.11 -8.47 6.23
N GLU A 146 7.81 -8.46 5.10
CA GLU A 146 8.82 -7.44 4.77
C GLU A 146 8.20 -6.03 4.74
N PHE A 147 7.08 -5.85 4.04
CA PHE A 147 6.39 -4.56 3.97
C PHE A 147 5.80 -4.12 5.32
N LEU A 148 5.24 -5.05 6.09
CA LEU A 148 4.75 -4.74 7.45
C LEU A 148 5.90 -4.33 8.38
N SER A 149 7.07 -4.94 8.24
CA SER A 149 8.26 -4.56 9.00
C SER A 149 8.73 -3.14 8.64
N LEU A 150 8.70 -2.78 7.36
CA LEU A 150 9.00 -1.41 6.90
C LEU A 150 7.99 -0.40 7.44
N ALA A 151 6.70 -0.71 7.37
CA ALA A 151 5.64 0.13 7.94
C ALA A 151 5.81 0.31 9.46
N ASN A 152 6.10 -0.77 10.18
CA ASN A 152 6.34 -0.73 11.62
C ASN A 152 7.55 0.16 11.97
N TRP A 153 8.65 0.02 11.23
CA TRP A 153 9.83 0.87 11.43
C TRP A 153 9.54 2.35 11.16
N SER A 154 8.76 2.68 10.13
CA SER A 154 8.29 4.04 9.88
C SER A 154 7.41 4.57 11.02
N ILE A 155 6.52 3.75 11.61
CA ILE A 155 5.72 4.15 12.78
C ILE A 155 6.60 4.38 14.01
N LEU A 156 7.59 3.52 14.27
CA LEU A 156 8.50 3.68 15.41
C LEU A 156 9.33 4.97 15.34
N LYS A 157 9.66 5.41 14.11
CA LYS A 157 10.35 6.68 13.89
C LYS A 157 9.45 7.91 14.03
N ASN A 158 8.14 7.73 13.94
CA ASN A 158 7.15 8.80 13.92
C ASN A 158 6.07 8.50 14.96
N PRO A 159 6.36 8.70 16.26
CA PRO A 159 5.46 8.31 17.34
C PRO A 159 4.12 9.05 17.30
N ASP A 160 4.05 10.22 16.67
CA ASP A 160 2.81 11.00 16.52
C ASP A 160 1.90 10.50 15.37
N CYS A 161 2.26 9.37 14.74
CA CYS A 161 1.44 8.72 13.72
C CYS A 161 0.06 8.35 14.26
N SER A 162 -0.98 8.56 13.44
CA SER A 162 -2.38 8.37 13.82
C SER A 162 -2.69 6.94 14.29
N ASN A 163 -3.71 6.82 15.14
CA ASN A 163 -4.16 5.51 15.61
C ASN A 163 -4.75 4.70 14.45
N ASN A 164 -5.33 5.36 13.44
CA ASN A 164 -5.78 4.71 12.21
C ASN A 164 -4.65 3.90 11.52
N LEU A 165 -3.48 4.49 11.31
CA LEU A 165 -2.35 3.81 10.66
C LEU A 165 -1.78 2.67 11.53
N ARG A 166 -1.70 2.88 12.85
CA ARG A 166 -1.30 1.84 13.81
C ARG A 166 -2.27 0.66 13.80
N SER A 167 -3.57 0.94 13.77
CA SER A 167 -4.61 -0.06 13.67
C SER A 167 -4.49 -0.89 12.39
N GLN A 168 -4.33 -0.26 11.22
CA GLN A 168 -4.15 -0.98 9.96
C GLN A 168 -2.89 -1.86 9.95
N LEU A 169 -1.79 -1.40 10.54
CA LEU A 169 -0.56 -2.19 10.70
C LEU A 169 -0.83 -3.46 11.52
N HIS A 170 -1.38 -3.30 12.71
CA HIS A 170 -1.69 -4.41 13.62
C HIS A 170 -2.71 -5.37 13.00
N ARG A 171 -3.70 -4.85 12.28
CA ARG A 171 -4.68 -5.68 11.55
C ARG A 171 -4.00 -6.57 10.52
N ASN A 172 -3.06 -6.03 9.75
CA ASN A 172 -2.37 -6.79 8.71
C ASN A 172 -1.37 -7.79 9.30
N PHE A 173 -0.70 -7.49 10.42
CA PHE A 173 0.06 -8.51 11.17
C PHE A 173 -0.85 -9.62 11.71
N GLY A 174 -2.03 -9.26 12.24
CA GLY A 174 -3.05 -10.22 12.67
C GLY A 174 -3.49 -11.17 11.55
N LYS A 175 -3.80 -10.62 10.37
CA LYS A 175 -4.12 -11.39 9.15
C LYS A 175 -2.95 -12.30 8.74
N LEU A 176 -1.72 -11.78 8.72
CA LEU A 176 -0.50 -12.53 8.37
C LEU A 176 -0.30 -13.73 9.30
N TYR A 177 -0.31 -13.50 10.62
CA TYR A 177 -0.12 -14.56 11.61
C TYR A 177 -1.25 -15.58 11.59
N SER A 178 -2.50 -15.14 11.37
CA SER A 178 -3.63 -16.05 11.18
C SER A 178 -3.42 -16.96 9.97
N ALA A 179 -3.02 -16.40 8.82
CA ALA A 179 -2.74 -17.16 7.60
C ALA A 179 -1.56 -18.14 7.75
N GLN A 180 -0.60 -17.84 8.63
CA GLN A 180 0.51 -18.72 8.97
C GLN A 180 0.18 -19.75 10.07
N GLY A 181 -1.05 -19.77 10.60
CA GLY A 181 -1.46 -20.66 11.70
C GLY A 181 -0.95 -20.24 13.09
N LYS A 182 -0.32 -19.06 13.21
CA LYS A 182 0.17 -18.48 14.47
C LYS A 182 -0.98 -17.76 15.21
N LEU A 183 -2.01 -18.52 15.57
CA LEU A 183 -3.31 -17.97 15.99
C LEU A 183 -3.23 -17.12 17.26
N ASP A 184 -2.41 -17.49 18.26
CA ASP A 184 -2.28 -16.69 19.48
C ASP A 184 -1.58 -15.35 19.24
N GLN A 185 -0.57 -15.32 18.37
CA GLN A 185 0.08 -14.07 17.96
C GLN A 185 -0.87 -13.19 17.15
N ALA A 186 -1.71 -13.80 16.31
CA ALA A 186 -2.76 -13.08 15.58
C ALA A 186 -3.73 -12.39 16.54
N LEU A 187 -4.18 -13.06 17.61
CA LEU A 187 -5.08 -12.45 18.61
C LEU A 187 -4.43 -11.26 19.33
N VAL A 188 -3.13 -11.32 19.64
CA VAL A 188 -2.41 -10.19 20.25
C VAL A 188 -2.41 -8.98 19.31
N GLU A 189 -2.04 -9.18 18.05
CA GLU A 189 -2.03 -8.09 17.06
C GLU A 189 -3.44 -7.53 16.81
N LEU A 190 -4.45 -8.38 16.69
CA LEU A 190 -5.83 -7.92 16.50
C LEU A 190 -6.38 -7.18 17.71
N SER A 191 -5.91 -7.49 18.93
CA SER A 191 -6.25 -6.72 20.12
C SER A 191 -5.70 -5.29 20.07
N HIS A 192 -4.48 -5.11 19.54
CA HIS A 192 -3.90 -3.78 19.31
C HIS A 192 -4.63 -3.03 18.19
N ASP A 193 -5.05 -3.72 17.12
CA ASP A 193 -5.90 -3.15 16.08
C ASP A 193 -7.20 -2.57 16.65
N ILE A 194 -7.94 -3.39 17.40
CA ILE A 194 -9.20 -2.98 18.06
C ILE A 194 -8.95 -1.79 18.98
N TYR A 195 -7.89 -1.83 19.79
CA TYR A 195 -7.55 -0.75 20.71
C TYR A 195 -7.28 0.57 19.97
N CYS A 196 -6.43 0.55 18.95
CA CYS A 196 -6.12 1.74 18.16
C CYS A 196 -7.33 2.26 17.37
N SER A 197 -8.11 1.39 16.72
CA SER A 197 -9.35 1.79 16.05
C SER A 197 -10.35 2.42 17.03
N SER A 198 -10.45 1.87 18.25
CA SER A 198 -11.32 2.41 19.31
C SER A 198 -10.88 3.78 19.80
N LEU A 199 -9.57 4.05 19.87
CA LEU A 199 -9.04 5.38 20.20
C LEU A 199 -9.31 6.40 19.09
N GLU A 200 -9.28 5.97 17.82
CA GLU A 200 -9.48 6.86 16.68
C GLU A 200 -10.95 7.23 16.47
N ALA A 201 -11.84 6.23 16.40
CA ALA A 201 -13.22 6.42 15.97
C ALA A 201 -14.26 5.94 16.99
N GLY A 202 -13.83 5.24 18.04
CA GLY A 202 -14.69 4.66 19.07
C GLY A 202 -14.94 3.14 18.88
N PRO A 203 -15.26 2.42 19.97
CA PRO A 203 -15.41 0.97 19.94
C PRO A 203 -16.65 0.49 19.16
N GLU A 204 -17.64 1.35 18.94
CA GLU A 204 -18.87 1.05 18.19
C GLU A 204 -18.81 1.52 16.72
N HIS A 205 -17.64 1.98 16.24
CA HIS A 205 -17.49 2.47 14.88
C HIS A 205 -17.31 1.32 13.88
N ILE A 206 -17.77 1.52 12.64
CA ILE A 206 -17.63 0.53 11.54
C ILE A 206 -16.16 0.15 11.30
N ASP A 207 -15.23 1.07 11.48
CA ASP A 207 -13.80 0.81 11.28
C ASP A 207 -13.21 -0.14 12.34
N THR A 208 -13.73 -0.07 13.57
CA THR A 208 -13.36 -0.98 14.67
C THR A 208 -13.92 -2.39 14.44
N SER A 209 -15.06 -2.50 13.75
CA SER A 209 -15.71 -3.78 13.47
C SER A 209 -14.82 -4.75 12.67
N ALA A 210 -13.92 -4.24 11.83
CA ALA A 210 -12.98 -5.07 11.08
C ALA A 210 -12.01 -5.86 12.00
N GLY A 211 -11.53 -5.25 13.08
CA GLY A 211 -10.69 -5.92 14.07
C GLY A 211 -11.46 -7.01 14.83
N TYR A 212 -12.73 -6.75 15.20
CA TYR A 212 -13.61 -7.75 15.80
C TYR A 212 -13.87 -8.93 14.85
N TYR A 213 -14.13 -8.67 13.57
CA TYR A 213 -14.36 -9.71 12.56
C TYR A 213 -13.15 -10.65 12.42
N HIS A 214 -11.94 -10.09 12.31
CA HIS A 214 -10.73 -10.90 12.22
C HIS A 214 -10.47 -11.67 13.52
N THR A 215 -10.75 -11.08 14.68
CA THR A 215 -10.62 -11.75 15.98
C THR A 215 -11.56 -12.95 16.08
N ALA A 216 -12.82 -12.78 15.64
CA ALA A 216 -13.79 -13.86 15.55
C ALA A 216 -13.32 -14.99 14.64
N SER A 217 -12.76 -14.64 13.48
CA SER A 217 -12.21 -15.60 12.51
C SER A 217 -11.08 -16.44 13.12
N VAL A 218 -10.20 -15.81 13.92
CA VAL A 218 -9.12 -16.51 14.63
C VAL A 218 -9.67 -17.43 15.72
N PHE A 219 -10.63 -16.97 16.54
CA PHE A 219 -11.26 -17.85 17.54
C PHE A 219 -11.98 -19.04 16.90
N TYR A 220 -12.62 -18.83 15.76
CA TYR A 220 -13.24 -19.90 14.99
C TYR A 220 -12.20 -20.93 14.54
N ALA A 221 -11.06 -20.48 14.01
CA ALA A 221 -9.94 -21.35 13.64
C ALA A 221 -9.33 -22.11 14.84
N GLN A 222 -9.44 -21.56 16.05
CA GLN A 222 -9.07 -22.24 17.31
C GLN A 222 -10.15 -23.19 17.85
N HIS A 223 -11.29 -23.35 17.16
CA HIS A 223 -12.48 -24.06 17.64
C HIS A 223 -13.09 -23.49 18.94
N ARG A 224 -12.80 -22.22 19.26
CA ARG A 224 -13.40 -21.48 20.38
C ARG A 224 -14.70 -20.80 19.93
N ILE A 225 -15.71 -21.62 19.68
CA ILE A 225 -16.94 -21.21 18.99
C ILE A 225 -17.71 -20.11 19.74
N GLU A 226 -17.84 -20.21 21.06
CA GLU A 226 -18.55 -19.20 21.87
C GLU A 226 -17.91 -17.81 21.76
N ASN A 227 -16.58 -17.74 21.83
CA ASN A 227 -15.84 -16.50 21.63
C ASN A 227 -16.04 -15.96 20.20
N ALA A 228 -15.94 -16.82 19.19
CA ALA A 228 -16.12 -16.41 17.80
C ALA A 228 -17.51 -15.78 17.57
N LEU A 229 -18.57 -16.43 18.07
CA LEU A 229 -19.94 -15.93 17.98
C LEU A 229 -20.11 -14.58 18.68
N ALA A 230 -19.60 -14.43 19.90
CA ALA A 230 -19.69 -13.16 20.62
C ALA A 230 -19.06 -11.99 19.85
N PHE A 231 -17.91 -12.20 19.20
CA PHE A 231 -17.28 -11.17 18.37
C PHE A 231 -18.04 -10.94 17.05
N TYR A 232 -18.58 -11.98 16.40
CA TYR A 232 -19.41 -11.80 15.20
C TYR A 232 -20.71 -11.04 15.52
N ASP A 233 -21.37 -11.35 16.64
CA ASP A 233 -22.56 -10.62 17.09
C ASP A 233 -22.25 -9.14 17.31
N LYS A 234 -21.07 -8.84 17.86
CA LYS A 234 -20.60 -7.46 18.02
C LYS A 234 -20.45 -6.74 16.68
N VAL A 235 -19.89 -7.40 15.66
CA VAL A 235 -19.79 -6.85 14.31
C VAL A 235 -21.18 -6.55 13.75
N VAL A 236 -22.12 -7.50 13.86
CA VAL A 236 -23.49 -7.33 13.37
C VAL A 236 -24.19 -6.17 14.05
N ASP A 237 -24.08 -6.03 15.37
CA ASP A 237 -24.67 -4.93 16.14
C ASP A 237 -24.14 -3.56 15.69
N ILE A 238 -22.82 -3.42 15.48
CA ILE A 238 -22.21 -2.19 14.97
C ILE A 238 -22.77 -1.82 13.59
N TRP A 239 -22.77 -2.77 12.66
CA TRP A 239 -23.27 -2.54 11.30
C TRP A 239 -24.77 -2.25 11.27
N TYR A 240 -25.56 -2.94 12.10
CA TYR A 240 -26.98 -2.68 12.23
C TYR A 240 -27.25 -1.24 12.67
N LYS A 241 -26.57 -0.77 13.73
CA LYS A 241 -26.70 0.62 14.21
C LYS A 241 -26.32 1.63 13.14
N PHE A 242 -25.24 1.39 12.39
CA PHE A 242 -24.77 2.28 11.33
C PHE A 242 -25.71 2.36 10.14
N LEU A 243 -26.34 1.24 9.74
CA LEU A 243 -27.23 1.22 8.58
C LEU A 243 -28.64 1.74 8.87
N VAL A 244 -29.04 1.77 10.14
CA VAL A 244 -30.37 2.22 10.59
C VAL A 244 -30.36 3.68 11.08
N SER A 245 -29.18 4.26 11.33
CA SER A 245 -28.99 5.70 11.61
C SER A 245 -29.05 6.55 10.35
#